data_AF-A0A7I7JV64-F1
#
_entry.id   AF-A0A7I7JV64-F1
#
_cell.length_a   1.000
_cell.length_b   1.000
_cell.length_c   1.000
_cell.angle_alpha   90.00
_cell.angle_beta   90.00
_cell.angle_gamma   90.00
#
_symmetry.space_group_name_H-M   'P 1'
#
loop_
_entity.id
_entity.type
_entity.pdbx_description
1 polymer ?
#
loop_
_entity_poly.entity_id
_entity_poly.type
_entity_poly.pdbx_seq_one_letter_code
_entity_poly.pdbx_strand_id
1 'polypeptide(L)' 'MSAAQLAVDPLAAARLLLGATLTARGVRATIVEVEAYGGVPDGPWPDPAAHSYRGPTGATP' A
#
# COMPACT_ATOMS: atom_id res chain seq x y z
N MET A 1 -7.01 0.07 -13.52
CA MET A 1 -6.34 -0.73 -12.48
C MET A 1 -7.40 -1.23 -11.52
N SER A 2 -7.36 -2.49 -11.13
CA SER A 2 -8.30 -3.10 -10.18
C SER A 2 -7.57 -3.49 -8.89
N ALA A 3 -8.32 -3.63 -7.79
CA ALA A 3 -7.76 -4.04 -6.49
C ALA A 3 -7.03 -5.40 -6.58
N ALA A 4 -7.54 -6.33 -7.40
CA ALA A 4 -6.91 -7.63 -7.62
C ALA A 4 -5.48 -7.52 -8.19
N GLN A 5 -5.17 -6.48 -8.98
CA GLN A 5 -3.83 -6.26 -9.51
C GLN A 5 -2.84 -5.78 -8.44
N LEU A 6 -3.33 -5.29 -7.30
CA LEU A 6 -2.52 -4.81 -6.18
C LEU A 6 -2.36 -5.88 -5.08
N ALA A 7 -3.01 -7.04 -5.20
CA ALA A 7 -2.89 -8.16 -4.28
C ALA A 7 -1.60 -8.97 -4.52
N VAL A 8 -0.46 -8.27 -4.52
CA VAL A 8 0.90 -8.77 -4.67
C VAL A 8 1.73 -8.29 -3.49
N ASP A 9 3.04 -8.55 -3.47
CA ASP A 9 3.90 -7.97 -2.42
C ASP A 9 3.85 -6.43 -2.43
N PRO A 10 4.04 -5.77 -1.27
CA PRO A 10 3.87 -4.32 -1.16
C PRO A 10 4.76 -3.50 -2.11
N LEU A 11 5.98 -3.98 -2.40
CA LEU A 11 6.92 -3.25 -3.25
C LEU A 11 6.51 -3.33 -4.73
N ALA A 12 6.08 -4.50 -5.20
CA ALA A 12 5.51 -4.64 -6.53
C ALA A 12 4.23 -3.81 -6.68
N ALA A 13 3.33 -3.85 -5.70
CA ALA A 13 2.10 -3.05 -5.70
C ALA A 13 2.41 -1.55 -5.77
N ALA A 14 3.35 -1.05 -4.97
CA ALA A 14 3.78 0.35 -4.98
C ALA A 14 4.31 0.77 -6.37
N ARG A 15 5.17 -0.04 -7.00
CA ARG A 15 5.69 0.25 -8.34
C ARG A 15 4.61 0.33 -9.39
N LEU A 16 3.58 -0.52 -9.31
CA LEU A 16 2.45 -0.48 -10.24
C LEU A 16 1.64 0.82 -10.13
N LEU A 17 1.67 1.49 -8.96
CA LEU A 17 0.94 2.72 -8.72
C LEU A 17 1.67 3.98 -9.24
N LEU A 18 3.00 3.95 -9.36
CA LEU A 18 3.74 5.09 -9.91
C LEU A 18 3.31 5.39 -11.35
N GLY A 19 2.99 6.65 -11.63
CA GLY A 19 2.46 7.13 -12.91
C GLY A 19 0.98 6.83 -13.14
N ALA A 20 0.32 6.08 -12.25
CA ALA A 20 -1.12 5.82 -12.37
C ALA A 20 -1.94 7.10 -12.10
N THR A 21 -3.14 7.16 -12.67
CA THR A 21 -4.08 8.26 -12.42
C THR A 21 -5.00 7.94 -11.24
N LEU A 22 -4.96 8.78 -10.20
CA LEU A 22 -5.97 8.81 -9.15
C LEU A 22 -7.15 9.67 -9.61
N THR A 23 -8.37 9.12 -9.54
CA THR A 23 -9.60 9.86 -9.85
C THR A 23 -10.50 9.90 -8.62
N ALA A 24 -10.90 11.08 -8.19
CA ALA A 24 -11.80 11.25 -7.05
C ALA A 24 -12.61 12.55 -7.20
N ARG A 25 -13.94 12.46 -7.03
CA ARG A 25 -14.84 13.63 -7.00
C ARG A 25 -14.64 14.60 -8.18
N GLY A 26 -14.43 14.07 -9.38
CA GLY A 26 -14.20 14.86 -10.61
C GLY A 26 -12.77 15.39 -10.81
N VAL A 27 -11.86 15.16 -9.85
CA VAL A 27 -10.44 15.52 -9.96
C VAL A 27 -9.63 14.32 -10.45
N ARG A 28 -8.62 14.58 -11.29
CA ARG A 28 -7.62 13.60 -11.73
C ARG A 28 -6.22 14.10 -11.39
N ALA A 29 -5.40 13.24 -10.82
CA ALA A 29 -3.99 13.50 -10.50
C ALA A 29 -3.13 12.30 -10.86
N THR A 30 -1.85 12.54 -11.16
CA THR A 30 -0.86 11.48 -11.39
C THR A 30 -0.15 11.17 -10.08
N ILE A 31 -0.03 9.89 -9.75
CA ILE A 31 0.78 9.42 -8.61
C ILE A 31 2.25 9.52 -9.00
N VAL A 32 3.02 10.35 -8.30
CA VAL A 32 4.46 10.55 -8.58
C VAL A 32 5.38 9.95 -7.52
N GLU A 33 4.82 9.62 -6.35
CA GLU A 33 5.54 9.06 -5.22
C GLU A 33 4.64 8.04 -4.51
N VAL A 34 5.26 6.99 -3.99
CA VAL A 34 4.62 5.89 -3.27
C VAL A 34 5.58 5.35 -2.21
N GLU A 35 5.03 4.84 -1.13
CA GLU A 35 5.77 4.11 -0.10
C GLU A 35 5.16 2.72 0.04
N ALA A 36 6.02 1.72 0.21
CA ALA A 36 5.61 0.35 0.49
C ALA A 36 5.88 0.06 1.96
N TYR A 37 4.85 -0.41 2.66
CA TYR A 37 4.95 -0.84 4.05
C TYR A 37 4.68 -2.34 4.12
N GLY A 38 5.47 -3.03 4.94
CA GLY A 38 5.24 -4.43 5.27
C GLY A 38 4.16 -4.59 6.34
N GLY A 39 4.36 -5.54 7.25
CA GLY A 39 3.44 -5.86 8.33
C GLY A 39 4.14 -6.50 9.52
N VAL A 40 3.41 -7.38 10.21
CA VAL A 40 3.83 -8.01 11.47
C VAL A 40 5.18 -8.76 11.39
N PRO A 41 5.91 -8.90 12.53
CA PRO A 41 7.19 -9.59 12.60
C PRO A 41 7.20 -11.00 12.00
N ASP A 42 6.12 -11.76 12.23
CA ASP A 42 5.99 -13.15 11.76
C ASP A 42 5.28 -13.24 10.41
N GLY A 43 5.04 -12.09 9.75
CA GLY A 43 4.41 -12.01 8.45
C GLY A 43 5.39 -12.21 7.29
N PRO A 44 4.88 -12.32 6.05
CA PRO A 44 5.71 -12.51 4.86
C PRO A 44 6.61 -11.31 4.52
N TRP A 45 6.29 -10.12 5.06
CA TRP A 45 6.99 -8.87 4.80
C TRP A 45 7.14 -8.08 6.12
N PRO A 46 8.00 -8.48 7.06
CA PRO A 46 8.11 -7.81 8.35
C PRO A 46 8.67 -6.39 8.20
N ASP A 47 8.00 -5.40 8.81
CA ASP A 47 8.39 -4.00 8.69
C ASP A 47 8.11 -3.20 9.97
N PRO A 48 9.13 -2.89 10.79
CA PRO A 48 8.99 -2.09 12.00
C PRO A 48 8.47 -0.66 11.79
N ALA A 49 8.53 -0.12 10.57
CA ALA A 49 7.98 1.19 10.24
C ALA A 49 6.47 1.14 9.95
N ALA A 50 5.90 -0.03 9.68
CA ALA A 50 4.48 -0.19 9.43
C ALA A 50 3.67 -0.05 10.73
N HIS A 51 2.56 0.69 10.68
CA HIS A 51 1.62 0.76 11.81
C HIS A 51 1.08 -0.61 12.21
N SER A 52 0.93 -1.52 11.24
CA SER A 52 0.47 -2.90 11.44
C SER A 52 1.54 -3.81 12.05
N TYR A 53 2.77 -3.35 12.25
CA TYR A 53 3.86 -4.19 12.80
C TYR A 53 3.48 -4.84 14.13
N ARG A 54 2.73 -4.14 14.99
CA ARG A 54 2.32 -4.65 16.32
C ARG A 54 1.03 -5.48 16.27
N GLY A 55 0.53 -5.80 15.09
CA GLY A 55 -0.77 -6.43 14.88
C GLY A 55 -1.93 -5.43 14.90
N PRO A 56 -3.18 -5.92 14.75
CA PRO A 56 -4.36 -5.08 14.65
C PRO A 56 -4.58 -4.18 15.86
N THR A 57 -4.92 -2.92 15.60
CA THR A 57 -5.35 -1.93 16.61
C THR A 57 -6.64 -1.27 16.14
N GLY A 58 -7.33 -0.51 17.00
CA GLY A 58 -8.61 0.11 16.62
C GLY A 58 -8.59 0.98 15.36
N ALA A 59 -7.43 1.50 14.94
CA ALA A 59 -7.26 2.32 13.72
C ALA A 59 -6.69 1.53 12.52
N THR A 60 -6.14 0.34 12.75
CA THR A 60 -5.61 -0.58 11.73
C THR A 60 -6.11 -1.98 12.08
N PRO A 61 -7.38 -2.29 11.76
CA PRO A 61 -8.00 -3.58 12.06
C PRO A 61 -7.43 -4.72 11.22
#